data_AF-A0A672K9K6-F1
#
_entry.id   AF-A0A672K9K6-F1
#
_cell.length_a   1.000
_cell.length_b   1.000
_cell.length_c   1.000
_cell.angle_alpha   90.00
_cell.angle_beta   90.00
_cell.angle_gamma   90.00
#
_symmetry.space_group_name_H-M   'P 1'
#
loop_
_entity.id
_entity.type
_entity.pdbx_description
1 polymer ?
#
loop_
_entity_poly.entity_id
_entity_poly.type
_entity_poly.pdbx_seq_one_letter_code
_entity_poly.pdbx_strand_id
1 'polypeptide(L)' 'MEADLFAVPWVPVNIGGSGLLAKAWFGDTQYRLLLSDLNTVWEEDMTAGDIQSRAQARADYTAAI' A
#
# COMPACT_ATOMS: atom_id res chain seq x y z
N MET A 1 1.29 16.04 1.59
CA MET A 1 -0.05 16.13 0.98
C MET A 1 -0.94 15.07 1.62
N GLU A 2 -1.38 15.27 2.87
CA GLU A 2 -2.37 14.36 3.47
C GLU A 2 -3.75 14.55 2.80
N ALA A 3 -4.01 15.76 2.29
CA ALA A 3 -5.25 16.14 1.61
C ALA A 3 -5.56 15.30 0.36
N ASP A 4 -4.54 14.86 -0.38
CA ASP A 4 -4.75 14.11 -1.63
C ASP A 4 -5.25 12.69 -1.36
N LEU A 5 -4.79 12.07 -0.27
CA LEU A 5 -5.35 10.79 0.16
C LEU A 5 -6.82 10.99 0.52
N PHE A 6 -7.21 12.01 1.30
CA PHE A 6 -8.62 12.22 1.67
C PHE A 6 -9.56 12.30 0.46
N ALA A 7 -9.11 12.81 -0.69
CA ALA A 7 -9.91 12.87 -1.92
C ALA A 7 -10.15 11.50 -2.60
N VAL A 8 -9.33 10.48 -2.34
CA VAL A 8 -9.48 9.15 -2.95
C VAL A 8 -10.62 8.37 -2.30
N PRO A 9 -11.56 7.77 -3.06
CA PRO A 9 -12.62 6.96 -2.49
C PRO A 9 -12.09 5.64 -1.94
N TRP A 10 -12.79 5.07 -0.96
CA TRP A 10 -12.58 3.69 -0.56
C TRP A 10 -13.12 2.76 -1.65
N VAL A 11 -12.32 1.78 -2.05
CA VAL A 11 -12.69 0.77 -3.05
C VAL A 11 -12.72 -0.63 -2.40
N PRO A 12 -13.74 -1.45 -2.69
CA PRO A 12 -13.79 -2.82 -2.20
C PRO A 12 -12.73 -3.67 -2.91
N VAL A 13 -11.97 -4.44 -2.14
CA VAL A 13 -10.97 -5.39 -2.63
C VAL A 13 -11.17 -6.74 -1.95
N ASN A 14 -10.84 -7.82 -2.67
CA ASN A 14 -10.82 -9.16 -2.10
C ASN A 14 -9.37 -9.66 -2.06
N ILE A 15 -8.84 -9.86 -0.86
CA ILE A 15 -7.47 -10.32 -0.65
C ILE A 15 -7.54 -11.64 0.12
N GLY A 16 -7.10 -12.73 -0.51
CA GLY A 16 -7.08 -14.05 0.12
C GLY A 16 -8.46 -14.58 0.54
N GLY A 17 -9.55 -14.11 -0.08
CA GLY A 17 -10.93 -14.47 0.29
C GLY A 17 -11.60 -13.50 1.26
N SER A 18 -10.86 -12.53 1.82
CA SER A 18 -11.39 -11.52 2.74
C SER A 18 -11.82 -10.27 1.99
N GLY A 19 -13.07 -9.84 2.20
CA GLY A 19 -13.60 -8.57 1.69
C GLY A 19 -13.10 -7.41 2.55
N LEU A 20 -12.32 -6.52 1.93
CA LEU A 20 -11.73 -5.35 2.59
C LEU A 20 -12.06 -4.08 1.80
N LEU A 21 -11.88 -2.93 2.42
CA LEU A 21 -11.86 -1.64 1.74
C LEU A 21 -10.41 -1.17 1.67
N ALA A 22 -9.97 -0.73 0.49
CA ALA A 22 -8.67 -0.14 0.28
C ALA A 22 -8.80 1.30 -0.18
N LYS A 23 -7.82 2.12 0.16
CA LYS A 23 -7.69 3.50 -0.30
C LYS A 23 -6.22 3.78 -0.51
N ALA A 24 -5.85 4.03 -1.75
CA ALA A 24 -4.45 4.15 -2.16
C ALA A 24 -4.22 5.46 -2.91
N TRP A 25 -3.18 6.17 -2.50
CA TRP A 25 -2.67 7.33 -3.21
C TRP A 25 -1.25 7.05 -3.66
N PHE A 26 -0.96 7.36 -4.92
CA PHE A 26 0.35 7.21 -5.53
C PHE A 26 0.84 8.59 -5.98
N GLY A 27 1.94 9.06 -5.39
CA GLY A 27 2.70 10.20 -5.86
C GLY A 27 3.82 9.76 -6.81
N ASP A 28 4.67 10.71 -7.21
CA ASP A 28 5.72 10.45 -8.21
C ASP A 28 6.72 9.36 -7.78
N THR A 29 7.11 9.35 -6.51
CA THR A 29 8.13 8.42 -5.97
C THR A 29 7.74 7.84 -4.60
N GLN A 30 6.48 7.98 -4.21
CA GLN A 30 5.98 7.53 -2.92
C GLN A 30 4.53 7.07 -3.05
N TYR A 31 4.07 6.27 -2.10
CA TYR A 31 2.66 5.95 -2.02
C TYR A 31 2.22 5.86 -0.57
N ARG A 32 0.91 6.02 -0.38
CA ARG A 32 0.25 5.76 0.89
C ARG A 32 -0.97 4.87 0.66
N LEU A 33 -1.10 3.84 1.48
CA LEU A 33 -2.17 2.85 1.40
C LEU A 33 -2.85 2.73 2.76
N LEU A 34 -4.18 2.82 2.75
CA LEU A 34 -5.03 2.43 3.86
C LEU A 34 -5.81 1.18 3.47
N LEU A 35 -5.90 0.23 4.39
CA LEU A 35 -6.70 -0.97 4.27
C LEU A 35 -7.60 -1.09 5.49
N SER A 36 -8.84 -1.50 5.32
CA SER A 36 -9.78 -1.67 6.43
C SER A 36 -10.69 -2.86 6.24
N ASP A 37 -10.97 -3.55 7.33
CA ASP A 37 -11.99 -4.60 7.45
C ASP A 37 -13.29 -4.09 8.11
N LEU A 38 -13.46 -2.76 8.20
CA LEU A 38 -14.52 -2.03 8.92
C LEU A 38 -14.40 -2.02 10.45
N ASN A 39 -13.49 -2.78 11.04
CA ASN A 39 -13.23 -2.78 12.48
C ASN A 39 -11.89 -2.11 12.81
N THR A 40 -10.89 -2.38 11.98
CA THR A 40 -9.53 -1.87 12.09
C THR A 40 -9.12 -1.22 10.77
N VAL A 41 -8.21 -0.25 10.88
CA VAL A 41 -7.57 0.38 9.73
C VAL A 41 -6.07 0.16 9.87
N TRP A 42 -5.45 -0.34 8.81
CA TRP A 42 -4.00 -0.44 8.65
C TRP A 42 -3.52 0.63 7.69
N GLU A 43 -2.39 1.25 8.01
CA GLU A 43 -1.75 2.27 7.18
C GLU A 43 -0.34 1.82 6.81
N GLU A 44 0.00 2.04 5.54
CA GLU A 44 1.36 1.93 5.03
C GLU A 44 1.71 3.23 4.30
N ASP A 45 2.81 3.85 4.71
CA ASP A 45 3.40 5.02 4.05
C ASP A 45 4.81 4.65 3.59
N MET A 46 5.09 4.87 2.32
CA MET A 46 6.29 4.36 1.66
C MET A 46 6.95 5.44 0.82
N THR A 47 8.19 5.77 1.18
CA THR A 47 9.03 6.68 0.41
C THR A 47 9.76 5.94 -0.70
N ALA A 48 10.39 6.70 -1.61
CA ALA A 48 11.22 6.14 -2.67
C ALA A 48 12.31 5.19 -2.14
N GLY A 49 12.96 5.55 -1.03
CA GLY A 49 14.01 4.74 -0.41
C GLY A 49 13.47 3.45 0.18
N ASP A 50 12.30 3.49 0.80
CA ASP A 50 11.64 2.30 1.36
C ASP A 50 11.21 1.35 0.23
N ILE A 51 10.65 1.91 -0.85
CA ILE A 51 10.25 1.16 -2.05
C ILE A 51 11.47 0.47 -2.67
N GLN A 52 12.57 1.22 -2.87
CA GLN A 52 13.80 0.67 -3.42
C GLN A 52 14.37 -0.44 -2.54
N SER A 53 14.45 -0.21 -1.23
CA SER A 53 15.00 -1.19 -0.28
C SER A 53 14.19 -2.49 -0.30
N ARG A 54 12.86 -2.39 -0.27
CA ARG A 54 11.97 -3.56 -0.33
C ARG A 54 12.02 -4.27 -1.68
N ALA A 55 12.11 -3.52 -2.78
CA ALA A 55 12.24 -4.09 -4.12
C ALA A 55 13.57 -4.84 -4.28
N GLN A 56 14.67 -4.29 -3.77
CA GLN A 56 15.98 -4.95 -3.78
C GLN A 56 15.96 -6.22 -2.94
N ALA A 57 15.46 -6.15 -1.70
CA ALA A 57 15.35 -7.34 -0.85
C ALA A 57 14.51 -8.45 -1.52
N ARG A 58 13.41 -8.10 -2.20
CA ARG A 58 12.58 -9.06 -2.93
C ARG A 58 13.29 -9.67 -4.15
N ALA A 59 14.10 -8.88 -4.87
CA ALA A 59 14.91 -9.38 -5.98
C ALA A 59 15.94 -10.39 -5.49
N ASP A 60 16.58 -10.12 -4.35
CA ASP A 60 17.59 -11.00 -3.75
C ASP A 60 16.98 -12.36 -3.33
N TYR A 61 15.77 -12.36 -2.76
CA TYR A 61 15.04 -13.61 -2.47
C TYR A 61 14.66 -14.41 -3.70
N THR A 62 14.36 -13.75 -4.83
CA THR A 62 13.97 -14.43 -6.07
C THR A 62 15.18 -14.99 -6.81
N ALA A 63 16.35 -14.36 -6.68
CA ALA A 63 17.60 -14.84 -7.27
C ALA A 63 18.25 -16.01 -6.50
N ALA A 64 17.76 -16.32 -5.29
CA ALA A 64 18.24 -17.41 -4.45
C ALA A 64 17.49 -18.75 -4.65
N ILE A 65 16.58 -18.81 -5.64
CA ILE A 65 15.77 -19.98 -6.02
C ILE A 65 16.12 -20.38 -7.45
#